data_AF-A0A0Q6U4Q2-F1
#
_entry.id   AF-A0A0Q6U4Q2-F1
#
_cell.length_a   1.000
_cell.length_b   1.000
_cell.length_c   1.000
_cell.angle_alpha   90.00
_cell.angle_beta   90.00
_cell.angle_gamma   90.00
#
_symmetry.space_group_name_H-M   'P 1'
#
loop_
_entity.id
_entity.type
_entity.pdbx_description
1 polymer ?
#
loop_
_entity_poly.entity_id
_entity_poly.type
_entity_poly.pdbx_seq_one_letter_code
_entity_poly.pdbx_strand_id
1 'polypeptide(L)'
;MKDLAIEREVSEPAELWRLWRSLHRLFPTWSLLPDSFVTPGAWGYLGVDFVSGLRRNPSTLKAFALLDSAADELFDGLTALAALNGRRQDQLLRVVILIYLTAPLSLLALVAELSGDSLLSFVKAHQAATIWLALTITLAPLGYLISTWRSKQLISVLDLIRVERQQRPCAALELREG
;
A
#
# COMPACT_ATOMS: atom_id res chain seq x y z
N MET A 1 -42.64 -3.19 -2.55
CA MET A 1 -41.61 -3.95 -1.79
C MET A 1 -40.41 -4.38 -2.64
N LYS A 2 -40.53 -4.58 -3.96
CA LYS A 2 -39.37 -4.87 -4.83
C LYS A 2 -38.46 -3.64 -5.08
N ASP A 3 -39.02 -2.44 -5.16
CA ASP A 3 -38.24 -1.23 -5.47
C ASP A 3 -37.29 -0.79 -4.34
N LEU A 4 -37.69 -1.00 -3.08
CA LEU A 4 -36.85 -0.70 -1.91
C LEU A 4 -35.62 -1.63 -1.79
N ALA A 5 -35.71 -2.86 -2.29
CA ALA A 5 -34.58 -3.80 -2.27
C ALA A 5 -33.53 -3.42 -3.33
N ILE A 6 -33.98 -3.00 -4.52
CA ILE A 6 -33.11 -2.60 -5.62
C ILE A 6 -32.39 -1.28 -5.30
N GLU A 7 -33.08 -0.31 -4.69
CA GLU A 7 -32.44 0.95 -4.25
C GLU A 7 -31.39 0.73 -3.15
N ARG A 8 -31.64 -0.20 -2.22
CA ARG A 8 -30.71 -0.56 -1.14
C ARG A 8 -29.46 -1.26 -1.68
N GLU A 9 -29.64 -2.21 -2.60
CA GLU A 9 -28.55 -3.00 -3.20
C GLU A 9 -27.65 -2.18 -4.14
N VAL A 10 -28.16 -1.11 -4.75
CA VAL A 10 -27.37 -0.16 -5.56
C VAL A 10 -26.65 0.88 -4.69
N SER A 11 -27.22 1.23 -3.53
CA SER A 11 -26.62 2.19 -2.59
C SER A 11 -25.43 1.62 -1.82
N GLU A 12 -25.50 0.35 -1.39
CA GLU A 12 -24.46 -0.34 -0.63
C GLU A 12 -23.07 -0.38 -1.31
N PRO A 13 -22.92 -0.75 -2.60
CA PRO A 13 -21.62 -0.74 -3.26
C PRO A 13 -21.08 0.68 -3.48
N ALA A 14 -21.95 1.65 -3.80
CA ALA A 14 -21.54 3.04 -4.01
C ALA A 14 -21.03 3.67 -2.70
N GLU A 15 -21.70 3.39 -1.59
CA GLU A 15 -21.31 3.81 -0.25
C GLU A 15 -20.00 3.16 0.20
N LEU A 16 -19.83 1.86 -0.04
CA LEU A 16 -18.57 1.16 0.22
C LEU A 16 -17.40 1.79 -0.54
N TRP A 17 -17.56 2.07 -1.83
CA TRP A 17 -16.51 2.73 -2.63
C TRP A 17 -16.26 4.19 -2.24
N ARG A 18 -17.27 4.89 -1.70
CA ARG A 18 -17.12 6.23 -1.12
C ARG A 18 -16.31 6.17 0.18
N LEU A 19 -16.61 5.22 1.06
CA LEU A 19 -15.86 5.00 2.30
C LEU A 19 -14.42 4.58 1.99
N TRP A 20 -14.22 3.64 1.05
CA TRP A 20 -12.89 3.24 0.59
C TRP A 20 -12.05 4.43 0.12
N ARG A 21 -12.60 5.28 -0.75
CA ARG A 21 -11.88 6.48 -1.24
C ARG A 21 -11.56 7.45 -0.11
N SER A 22 -12.47 7.63 0.84
CA SER A 22 -12.29 8.53 1.98
C SER A 22 -11.20 8.01 2.92
N LEU A 23 -11.22 6.71 3.21
CA LEU A 23 -10.20 6.03 4.00
C LEU A 23 -8.83 6.07 3.30
N HIS A 24 -8.77 5.73 2.02
CA HIS A 24 -7.52 5.69 1.25
C HIS A 24 -6.84 7.08 1.18
N ARG A 25 -7.61 8.17 1.14
CA ARG A 25 -7.08 9.54 1.19
C ARG A 25 -6.35 9.87 2.50
N LEU A 26 -6.65 9.17 3.59
CA LEU A 26 -5.96 9.34 4.88
C LEU A 26 -4.56 8.71 4.89
N PHE A 27 -4.25 7.84 3.92
CA PHE A 27 -2.97 7.12 3.83
C PHE A 27 -2.24 7.37 2.50
N PRO A 28 -1.85 8.63 2.19
CA PRO A 28 -1.17 8.91 0.93
C PRO A 28 0.26 8.34 0.91
N THR A 29 0.63 7.70 -0.20
CA THR A 29 1.94 7.04 -0.42
C THR A 29 3.13 8.01 -0.25
N TRP A 30 2.95 9.29 -0.59
CA TRP A 30 4.00 10.32 -0.55
C TRP A 30 4.26 10.93 0.83
N SER A 31 3.35 10.74 1.80
CA SER A 31 3.50 11.31 3.16
C SER A 31 4.55 10.59 4.02
N LEU A 32 5.16 9.52 3.51
CA LEU A 32 6.12 8.72 4.26
C LEU A 32 7.49 9.33 4.40
N LEU A 33 7.95 10.03 3.37
CA LEU A 33 9.30 10.57 3.34
C LEU A 33 9.53 11.63 4.43
N PRO A 34 8.55 12.50 4.79
CA PRO A 34 8.70 13.41 5.93
C PRO A 34 8.31 12.79 7.29
N ASP A 35 7.21 12.02 7.36
CA ASP A 35 6.65 11.57 8.66
C ASP A 35 7.55 10.59 9.41
N SER A 36 8.36 9.81 8.67
CA SER A 36 9.32 8.86 9.23
C SER A 36 10.49 9.53 9.96
N PHE A 37 10.79 10.80 9.62
CA PHE A 37 11.91 11.55 10.20
C PHE A 37 11.48 12.59 11.25
N VAL A 38 10.23 13.06 11.23
CA VAL A 38 9.79 14.22 12.03
C VAL A 38 8.84 13.86 13.19
N THR A 39 8.24 12.66 13.20
CA THR A 39 7.26 12.29 14.25
C THR A 39 7.90 11.41 15.33
N PRO A 40 7.85 11.78 16.63
CA PRO A 40 8.37 10.94 17.73
C PRO A 40 7.77 9.52 17.77
N GLY A 41 6.58 9.32 17.18
CA GLY A 41 5.94 8.01 17.01
C GLY A 41 6.61 7.10 15.98
N ALA A 42 7.41 7.62 15.04
CA ALA A 42 8.16 6.83 14.05
C ALA A 42 9.16 5.86 14.69
N TRP A 43 9.66 6.18 15.89
CA TRP A 43 10.54 5.31 16.67
C TRP A 43 9.79 4.21 17.44
N GLY A 44 8.47 4.36 17.63
CA GLY A 44 7.60 3.27 18.10
C GLY A 44 7.43 2.15 17.06
N TYR A 45 7.62 2.46 15.77
CA TYR A 45 7.65 1.47 14.68
C TYR A 45 8.93 0.61 14.68
N LEU A 46 9.94 1.00 15.45
CA LEU A 46 11.19 0.25 15.68
C LEU A 46 11.24 -0.41 17.09
N GLY A 47 10.17 -0.29 17.88
CA GLY A 47 10.05 -0.87 19.21
C GLY A 47 9.22 -2.16 19.25
N VAL A 48 9.21 -2.82 20.40
CA VAL A 48 8.41 -4.04 20.68
C VAL A 48 6.90 -3.75 20.64
N ASP A 49 6.49 -2.47 20.78
CA ASP A 49 5.09 -2.05 20.82
C ASP A 49 4.71 -1.13 19.64
N PHE A 50 4.44 -1.77 18.51
CA PHE A 50 3.94 -1.13 17.29
C PHE A 50 2.48 -0.66 17.43
N VAL A 51 1.66 -1.37 18.22
CA VAL A 51 0.21 -1.17 18.30
C VAL A 51 -0.11 0.15 18.99
N SER A 52 0.59 0.49 20.08
CA SER A 52 0.43 1.78 20.75
C SER A 52 0.81 2.96 19.85
N GLY A 53 1.86 2.81 19.05
CA GLY A 53 2.26 3.81 18.05
C GLY A 53 1.20 3.98 16.96
N LEU A 54 0.66 2.86 16.46
CA LEU A 54 -0.41 2.85 15.47
C LEU A 54 -1.66 3.55 15.99
N ARG A 55 -2.07 3.30 17.24
CA ARG A 55 -3.27 3.88 17.86
C ARG A 55 -3.20 5.40 18.01
N ARG A 56 -2.00 5.93 18.25
CA ARG A 56 -1.74 7.37 18.44
C ARG A 56 -1.51 8.13 17.13
N ASN A 57 -1.36 7.42 16.00
CA ASN A 57 -1.09 8.06 14.72
C ASN A 57 -2.27 8.95 14.28
N PRO A 58 -2.05 10.21 13.85
CA PRO A 58 -3.11 11.10 13.38
C PRO A 58 -3.98 10.51 12.25
N SER A 59 -3.40 9.75 11.32
CA SER A 59 -4.17 9.11 10.24
C SER A 59 -5.07 8.00 10.78
N THR A 60 -4.58 7.23 11.75
CA THR A 60 -5.36 6.21 12.46
C THR A 60 -6.52 6.85 13.22
N LEU A 61 -6.28 7.92 13.99
CA LEU A 61 -7.34 8.62 14.72
C LEU A 61 -8.45 9.14 13.79
N LYS A 62 -8.07 9.68 12.62
CA LYS A 62 -9.03 10.08 11.58
C LYS A 62 -9.79 8.90 10.99
N ALA A 63 -9.15 7.75 10.82
CA ALA A 63 -9.80 6.53 10.35
C ALA A 63 -10.82 6.00 11.38
N PHE A 64 -10.47 6.03 12.68
CA PHE A 64 -11.40 5.73 13.77
C PHE A 64 -12.63 6.65 13.72
N ALA A 65 -12.41 7.97 13.63
CA ALA A 65 -13.51 8.94 13.55
C ALA A 65 -14.36 8.78 12.29
N LEU A 66 -13.75 8.46 11.14
CA LEU A 66 -14.45 8.21 9.88
C LEU A 66 -15.35 6.98 9.96
N LEU A 67 -14.89 5.95 10.69
CA LEU A 67 -15.57 4.66 10.74
C LEU A 67 -16.49 4.52 11.94
N ASP A 68 -16.43 5.39 12.94
CA ASP A 68 -17.18 5.30 14.21
C ASP A 68 -18.66 4.94 14.03
N SER A 69 -19.34 5.55 13.06
CA SER A 69 -20.75 5.32 12.74
C SER A 69 -21.00 4.36 11.57
N ALA A 70 -19.97 3.71 11.02
CA ALA A 70 -20.12 2.78 9.92
C ALA A 70 -20.75 1.46 10.39
N ALA A 71 -21.81 1.03 9.70
CA ALA A 71 -22.46 -0.25 9.92
C ALA A 71 -21.48 -1.40 9.74
N ASP A 72 -21.67 -2.48 10.51
CA ASP A 72 -20.76 -3.62 10.56
C ASP A 72 -20.59 -4.29 9.18
N GLU A 73 -21.67 -4.37 8.41
CA GLU A 73 -21.66 -4.91 7.04
C GLU A 73 -20.75 -4.11 6.09
N LEU A 74 -20.81 -2.77 6.17
CA LEU A 74 -19.94 -1.88 5.39
C LEU A 74 -18.49 -1.96 5.86
N PHE A 75 -18.26 -2.09 7.16
CA PHE A 75 -16.94 -2.25 7.74
C PHE A 75 -16.27 -3.57 7.34
N ASP A 76 -17.04 -4.66 7.29
CA ASP A 76 -16.56 -5.96 6.81
C ASP A 76 -16.24 -5.93 5.31
N GLY A 77 -17.09 -5.31 4.50
CA GLY A 77 -16.80 -5.06 3.08
C GLY A 77 -15.53 -4.23 2.88
N LEU A 78 -15.31 -3.21 3.70
CA LEU A 78 -14.12 -2.36 3.66
C LEU A 78 -12.85 -3.13 4.03
N THR A 79 -12.95 -4.00 5.04
CA THR A 79 -11.86 -4.88 5.47
C THR A 79 -11.52 -5.90 4.38
N ALA A 80 -12.53 -6.46 3.71
CA ALA A 80 -12.32 -7.37 2.58
C ALA A 80 -11.63 -6.67 1.40
N LEU A 81 -12.00 -5.42 1.08
CA LEU A 81 -11.33 -4.62 0.06
C LEU A 81 -9.87 -4.31 0.43
N ALA A 82 -9.61 -3.94 1.69
CA ALA A 82 -8.25 -3.69 2.17
C ALA A 82 -7.39 -4.95 2.06
N ALA A 83 -7.91 -6.11 2.46
CA ALA A 83 -7.23 -7.39 2.34
C ALA A 83 -6.96 -7.77 0.87
N LEU A 84 -7.92 -7.55 -0.03
CA LEU A 84 -7.72 -7.76 -1.46
C LEU A 84 -6.62 -6.87 -2.02
N ASN A 85 -6.62 -5.58 -1.68
CA ASN A 85 -5.59 -4.64 -2.09
C ASN A 85 -4.20 -5.07 -1.58
N GLY A 86 -4.09 -5.45 -0.31
CA GLY A 86 -2.84 -5.94 0.28
C GLY A 86 -2.30 -7.17 -0.44
N ARG A 87 -3.15 -8.17 -0.75
CA ARG A 87 -2.73 -9.36 -1.52
C ARG A 87 -2.22 -9.00 -2.91
N ARG A 88 -2.90 -8.09 -3.62
CA ARG A 88 -2.46 -7.62 -4.95
C ARG A 88 -1.12 -6.88 -4.87
N GLN A 89 -0.93 -6.05 -3.85
CA GLN A 89 0.34 -5.35 -3.62
C GLN A 89 1.48 -6.33 -3.33
N ASP A 90 1.27 -7.36 -2.51
CA ASP A 90 2.31 -8.38 -2.23
C ASP A 90 2.66 -9.20 -3.48
N GLN A 91 1.68 -9.55 -4.32
CA GLN A 91 1.93 -10.23 -5.60
C GLN A 91 2.77 -9.36 -6.54
N LEU A 92 2.39 -8.09 -6.72
CA LEU A 92 3.12 -7.15 -7.57
C LEU A 92 4.52 -6.87 -7.03
N LEU A 93 4.69 -6.73 -5.71
CA LEU A 93 5.99 -6.51 -5.09
C LEU A 93 6.97 -7.65 -5.42
N ARG A 94 6.52 -8.91 -5.37
CA ARG A 94 7.36 -10.06 -5.75
C ARG A 94 7.82 -9.97 -7.21
N VAL A 95 6.93 -9.58 -8.12
CA VAL A 95 7.27 -9.37 -9.54
C VAL A 95 8.26 -8.23 -9.70
N VAL A 96 8.05 -7.11 -9.00
CA VAL A 96 8.96 -5.94 -9.04
C VAL A 96 10.35 -6.32 -8.50
N ILE A 97 10.43 -7.06 -7.39
CA ILE A 97 11.71 -7.55 -6.85
C ILE A 97 12.39 -8.49 -7.86
N LEU A 98 11.66 -9.42 -8.45
CA LEU A 98 12.20 -10.34 -9.46
C LEU A 98 12.80 -9.55 -10.64
N ILE A 99 12.04 -8.61 -11.21
CA ILE A 99 12.49 -7.77 -12.32
C ILE A 99 13.70 -6.93 -11.90
N TYR A 100 13.67 -6.33 -10.71
CA TYR A 100 14.76 -5.51 -10.20
C TYR A 100 16.06 -6.30 -10.01
N LEU A 101 15.99 -7.58 -9.63
CA LEU A 101 17.19 -8.40 -9.47
C LEU A 101 17.71 -8.97 -10.80
N THR A 102 16.81 -9.28 -11.73
CA THR A 102 17.16 -9.95 -12.99
C THR A 102 17.51 -8.98 -14.12
N ALA A 103 16.73 -7.92 -14.30
CA ALA A 103 16.90 -6.99 -15.42
C ALA A 103 18.26 -6.28 -15.42
N PRO A 104 18.81 -5.79 -14.28
CA PRO A 104 20.14 -5.18 -14.27
C PRO A 104 21.25 -6.16 -14.65
N LEU A 105 21.16 -7.43 -14.22
CA LEU A 105 22.13 -8.46 -14.58
C LEU A 105 22.10 -8.75 -16.09
N SER A 106 20.90 -8.88 -16.67
CA SER A 106 20.73 -9.05 -18.11
C SER A 106 21.25 -7.83 -18.89
N LEU A 107 21.02 -6.62 -18.38
CA LEU A 107 21.52 -5.39 -18.99
C LEU A 107 23.06 -5.35 -18.95
N LEU A 108 23.68 -5.70 -17.83
CA LEU A 108 25.13 -5.76 -17.70
C LEU A 108 25.74 -6.80 -18.66
N ALA A 109 25.09 -7.95 -18.84
CA ALA A 109 25.54 -8.94 -19.81
C ALA A 109 25.51 -8.40 -21.25
N LEU A 110 24.43 -7.73 -21.65
CA LEU A 110 24.34 -7.08 -22.97
C LEU A 110 25.37 -5.97 -23.15
N VAL A 111 25.61 -5.18 -22.10
CA VAL A 111 26.62 -4.11 -22.11
C VAL A 111 28.03 -4.68 -22.24
N ALA A 112 28.31 -5.83 -21.64
CA ALA A 112 29.62 -6.49 -21.75
C ALA A 112 29.95 -6.97 -23.17
N GLU A 113 28.95 -7.23 -24.01
CA GLU A 113 29.13 -7.58 -25.43
C GLU A 113 29.40 -6.36 -26.33
N LEU A 114 29.07 -5.15 -25.86
CA LEU A 114 29.30 -3.91 -26.60
C LEU A 114 30.72 -3.39 -26.41
N SER A 115 31.32 -2.83 -27.46
CA SER A 115 32.60 -2.13 -27.33
C SER A 115 32.44 -0.88 -26.46
N GLY A 116 33.35 -0.68 -25.50
CA GLY A 116 33.24 0.39 -24.49
C GLY A 116 33.11 1.80 -25.08
N ASP A 117 33.72 2.05 -26.25
CA ASP A 117 33.66 3.34 -26.94
C ASP A 117 32.26 3.66 -27.51
N SER A 118 31.54 2.64 -27.95
CA SER A 118 30.16 2.78 -28.47
C SER A 118 29.18 3.10 -27.35
N LEU A 119 29.40 2.54 -26.15
CA LEU A 119 28.56 2.79 -25.00
C LEU A 119 28.76 4.21 -24.44
N LEU A 120 30.02 4.64 -24.30
CA LEU A 120 30.34 5.93 -23.72
C LEU A 120 29.86 7.09 -24.61
N SER A 121 29.99 6.94 -25.93
CA SER A 121 29.45 7.90 -26.90
C SER A 121 27.92 7.96 -26.87
N PHE A 122 27.24 6.82 -26.76
CA PHE A 122 25.78 6.77 -26.61
C PHE A 122 25.28 7.46 -25.34
N VAL A 123 25.91 7.18 -24.18
CA VAL A 123 25.56 7.80 -22.90
C VAL A 123 25.77 9.31 -22.94
N LYS A 124 26.85 9.80 -23.54
CA LYS A 124 27.07 11.24 -23.72
C LYS A 124 26.01 11.87 -24.64
N ALA A 125 25.64 11.19 -25.73
CA ALA A 125 24.60 11.67 -26.64
C ALA A 125 23.20 11.71 -26.01
N HIS A 126 22.91 10.80 -25.08
CA HIS A 126 21.58 10.66 -24.45
C HIS A 126 21.61 10.86 -22.93
N GLN A 127 22.52 11.68 -22.42
CA GLN A 127 22.82 11.80 -20.98
C GLN A 127 21.57 12.00 -20.12
N ALA A 128 20.67 12.90 -20.53
CA ALA A 128 19.42 13.14 -19.80
C ALA A 128 18.53 11.88 -19.73
N ALA A 129 18.34 11.17 -20.84
CA ALA A 129 17.55 9.95 -20.89
C ALA A 129 18.19 8.83 -20.07
N THR A 130 19.52 8.69 -20.11
CA THR A 130 20.26 7.72 -19.30
C THR A 130 20.11 8.00 -17.81
N ILE A 131 20.21 9.27 -17.38
CA ILE A 131 20.01 9.66 -15.98
C ILE A 131 18.57 9.32 -15.54
N TRP A 132 17.56 9.68 -16.34
CA TRP A 132 16.17 9.38 -16.02
C TRP A 132 15.89 7.88 -15.95
N LEU A 133 16.48 7.09 -16.85
CA LEU A 133 16.38 5.63 -16.82
C LEU A 133 16.99 5.05 -15.55
N ALA A 134 18.22 5.45 -15.21
CA ALA A 134 18.91 4.99 -14.01
C ALA A 134 18.13 5.36 -12.74
N LEU A 135 17.62 6.59 -12.68
CA LEU A 135 16.81 7.08 -11.57
C LEU A 135 15.50 6.30 -11.44
N THR A 136 14.82 6.03 -12.55
CA THR A 136 13.57 5.26 -12.56
C THR A 136 13.78 3.83 -12.10
N ILE A 137 14.81 3.14 -12.61
CA ILE A 137 15.17 1.78 -12.19
C ILE A 137 15.48 1.73 -10.69
N THR A 138 16.09 2.79 -10.15
CA THR A 138 16.46 2.86 -8.73
C THR A 138 15.29 3.22 -7.82
N LEU A 139 14.46 4.20 -8.22
CA LEU A 139 13.37 4.71 -7.38
C LEU A 139 12.06 3.92 -7.50
N ALA A 140 11.80 3.27 -8.64
CA ALA A 140 10.56 2.51 -8.82
C ALA A 140 10.35 1.41 -7.77
N PRO A 141 11.36 0.56 -7.43
CA PRO A 141 11.21 -0.43 -6.37
C PRO A 141 10.94 0.20 -5.00
N LEU A 142 11.59 1.33 -4.69
CA LEU A 142 11.35 2.07 -3.44
C LEU A 142 9.90 2.57 -3.38
N GLY A 143 9.38 3.13 -4.48
CA GLY A 143 7.97 3.53 -4.58
C GLY A 143 7.01 2.35 -4.33
N TYR A 144 7.33 1.18 -4.87
CA TYR A 144 6.54 -0.04 -4.64
C TYR A 144 6.61 -0.51 -3.18
N LEU A 145 7.79 -0.51 -2.55
CA LEU A 145 7.94 -0.87 -1.14
C LEU A 145 7.12 0.05 -0.23
N ILE A 146 7.16 1.35 -0.47
CA ILE A 146 6.39 2.37 0.24
C ILE A 146 4.88 2.13 0.07
N SER A 147 4.43 1.81 -1.16
CA SER A 147 3.04 1.45 -1.46
C SER A 147 2.59 0.19 -0.71
N THR A 148 3.38 -0.88 -0.75
CA THR A 148 3.09 -2.12 -0.03
C THR A 148 3.02 -1.88 1.47
N TRP A 149 3.95 -1.11 2.03
CA TRP A 149 3.94 -0.79 3.46
C TRP A 149 2.66 -0.02 3.86
N ARG A 150 2.23 0.98 3.08
CA ARG A 150 0.95 1.69 3.34
C ARG A 150 -0.26 0.77 3.27
N SER A 151 -0.29 -0.17 2.33
CA SER A 151 -1.40 -1.14 2.27
C SER A 151 -1.48 -2.02 3.52
N LYS A 152 -0.34 -2.41 4.10
CA LYS A 152 -0.28 -3.20 5.33
C LYS A 152 -0.71 -2.37 6.53
N GLN A 153 -0.27 -1.11 6.61
CA GLN A 153 -0.71 -0.19 7.65
C GLN A 153 -2.24 0.00 7.64
N LEU A 154 -2.84 0.16 6.46
CA LEU A 154 -4.29 0.28 6.33
C LEU A 154 -5.03 -0.93 6.91
N ILE A 155 -4.56 -2.14 6.59
CA ILE A 155 -5.11 -3.38 7.13
C ILE A 155 -4.97 -3.41 8.66
N SER A 156 -3.78 -3.08 9.19
CA SER A 156 -3.55 -3.04 10.64
C SER A 156 -4.45 -2.04 11.36
N VAL A 157 -4.78 -0.90 10.74
CA VAL A 157 -5.72 0.07 11.32
C VAL A 157 -7.13 -0.50 11.39
N LEU A 158 -7.59 -1.17 10.32
CA LEU A 158 -8.90 -1.80 10.31
C LEU A 158 -8.98 -2.95 11.33
N ASP A 159 -7.93 -3.77 11.44
CA ASP A 159 -7.86 -4.82 12.45
C ASP A 159 -7.89 -4.24 13.87
N LEU A 160 -7.20 -3.12 14.11
CA LEU A 160 -7.23 -2.43 15.41
C LEU A 160 -8.63 -1.90 15.75
N ILE A 161 -9.32 -1.29 14.79
CA ILE A 161 -10.70 -0.83 14.96
C ILE A 161 -11.62 -2.03 15.28
N ARG A 162 -11.45 -3.14 14.57
CA ARG A 162 -12.21 -4.37 14.81
C ARG A 162 -12.02 -4.90 16.23
N VAL A 163 -10.78 -4.94 16.71
CA VAL A 163 -10.45 -5.36 18.08
C VAL A 163 -11.11 -4.44 19.12
N GLU A 164 -11.08 -3.12 18.93
CA GLU A 164 -11.73 -2.18 19.84
C GLU A 164 -13.26 -2.26 19.81
N ARG A 165 -13.85 -2.66 18.68
CA ARG A 165 -15.30 -2.95 18.57
C ARG A 165 -15.70 -4.30 19.15
N GLN A 166 -14.75 -5.13 19.59
CA GLN A 166 -14.99 -6.50 20.04
C GLN A 166 -15.72 -7.38 18.99
N GLN A 167 -15.52 -7.08 17.71
CA GLN A 167 -16.14 -7.82 16.61
C GLN A 167 -15.36 -9.11 16.33
N ARG A 168 -16.08 -10.17 15.94
CA ARG A 168 -15.45 -11.44 15.56
C ARG A 168 -14.60 -11.25 14.29
N PRO A 169 -13.51 -12.02 14.12
CA PRO A 169 -12.75 -12.02 12.88
C PRO A 169 -13.69 -12.31 11.71
N CYS A 170 -13.63 -11.50 10.64
CA CYS A 170 -14.27 -11.86 9.38
C CYS A 170 -13.73 -13.23 8.93
N ALA A 171 -14.59 -14.11 8.42
CA ALA A 171 -14.20 -15.45 7.92
C ALA A 171 -13.05 -15.43 6.88
N ALA A 172 -12.74 -14.27 6.28
CA ALA A 172 -11.57 -14.07 5.43
C ALA A 172 -10.20 -14.25 6.15
N LEU A 173 -10.15 -14.20 7.49
CA LEU A 173 -8.96 -14.53 8.28
C LEU A 173 -8.78 -16.05 8.47
N GLU A 174 -9.85 -16.85 8.44
CA GLU A 174 -9.75 -18.32 8.53
C GLU A 174 -9.03 -18.92 7.32
N LEU A 175 -9.16 -18.28 6.14
CA LEU A 175 -8.44 -18.67 4.92
C LEU A 175 -6.95 -18.29 4.92
N ARG A 176 -6.45 -17.60 5.96
CA ARG A 176 -5.02 -17.25 6.10
C ARG A 176 -4.23 -18.33 6.82
N GLU A 177 -4.90 -19.22 7.55
CA GLU A 177 -4.29 -20.31 8.33
C GLU A 177 -4.43 -21.70 7.67
N GLY A 178 -4.98 -21.76 6.45
CA GLY A 178 -5.12 -22.97 5.63
C GLY A 178 -4.10 -23.06 4.50
#